data_AF-L7ETB4-F1
#
_entry.id   AF-L7ETB4-F1
#
_cell.length_a   1.000
_cell.length_b   1.000
_cell.length_c   1.000
_cell.angle_alpha   90.00
_cell.angle_beta   90.00
_cell.angle_gamma   90.00
#
_symmetry.space_group_name_H-M   'P 1'
#
loop_
_entity.id
_entity.type
_entity.pdbx_description
1 polymer ?
#
loop_
_entity_poly.entity_id
_entity_poly.type
_entity_poly.pdbx_seq_one_letter_code
_entity_poly.pdbx_strand_id
1 'polypeptide(L)'
;LPHIRMTVDMLRAVGAQVDTPESGGEPNVWRVTPGALLGRDLTIEPDLSNAQPFLAAALVTGGRVTIPDWPARTTQPGDRLREIFTEMGGSCELTEYGLEFTGSGSIHGIDVDLSEVGELTPGIAAPAMLMDAPGLSISGMRDLITNDISGDARLALDLALTVRHDGDGGIADDLSDTVGLTTWVRAHQGSLPEADSFVADEAALTAVRELRAAVRTLFARAVRPGEPSAADAARLLPLAEALRLLNAAAARTPTVPVLDWADDAEPVVRHQGVRGEAEIVAVLAQAAVGFLAGADRERLRACHAPRCVRYFLKEHPRQEWCRPSCGNRARVARHHERHKQAS
;
A
#
# COMPACT_ATOMS: atom_id res chain seq x y z
N LEU A 1 -13.73 5.15 -13.05
CA LEU A 1 -12.26 5.44 -13.08
C LEU A 1 -11.98 6.95 -13.21
N PRO A 2 -12.01 7.71 -12.11
CA PRO A 2 -11.86 9.17 -12.11
C PRO A 2 -10.57 9.69 -12.77
N HIS A 3 -9.42 9.05 -12.52
CA HIS A 3 -8.14 9.45 -13.14
C HIS A 3 -8.10 9.33 -14.66
N ILE A 4 -8.78 8.33 -15.21
CA ILE A 4 -8.89 8.19 -16.67
C ILE A 4 -9.77 9.30 -17.23
N ARG A 5 -10.88 9.64 -16.57
CA ARG A 5 -11.75 10.76 -16.97
C ARG A 5 -10.98 12.08 -16.95
N MET A 6 -10.20 12.34 -15.90
CA MET A 6 -9.34 13.52 -15.82
C MET A 6 -8.35 13.59 -17.00
N THR A 7 -7.71 12.46 -17.35
CA THR A 7 -6.79 12.39 -18.51
C THR A 7 -7.52 12.67 -19.83
N VAL A 8 -8.70 12.08 -20.02
CA VAL A 8 -9.53 12.27 -21.21
C VAL A 8 -9.94 13.74 -21.35
N ASP A 9 -10.35 14.38 -20.26
CA ASP A 9 -10.77 15.78 -20.27
C ASP A 9 -9.59 16.71 -20.59
N MET A 10 -8.41 16.45 -20.04
CA MET A 10 -7.19 17.19 -20.40
C MET A 10 -6.84 17.02 -21.88
N LEU A 11 -6.93 15.80 -22.42
CA LEU A 11 -6.69 15.53 -23.84
C LEU A 11 -7.69 16.27 -24.73
N ARG A 12 -8.98 16.23 -24.39
CA ARG A 12 -10.04 16.96 -25.11
C ARG A 12 -9.83 18.47 -25.02
N ALA A 13 -9.37 18.98 -23.88
CA ALA A 13 -9.09 20.41 -23.69
C ALA A 13 -8.01 20.90 -24.67
N VAL A 14 -7.01 20.08 -25.00
CA VAL A 14 -5.98 20.41 -26.01
C VAL A 14 -6.34 19.97 -27.43
N GLY A 15 -7.60 19.59 -27.68
CA GLY A 15 -8.14 19.30 -29.01
C GLY A 15 -8.05 17.84 -29.47
N ALA A 16 -7.62 16.91 -28.60
CA ALA A 16 -7.64 15.49 -28.95
C ALA A 16 -9.07 14.94 -29.03
N GLN A 17 -9.30 14.04 -29.98
CA GLN A 17 -10.52 13.27 -30.11
C GLN A 17 -10.32 11.93 -29.39
N VAL A 18 -11.12 11.68 -28.35
CA VAL A 18 -11.05 10.46 -27.55
C VAL A 18 -12.44 9.87 -27.43
N ASP A 19 -12.62 8.68 -28.01
CA ASP A 19 -13.81 7.86 -27.81
C ASP A 19 -13.66 7.10 -26.50
N THR A 20 -14.69 7.19 -25.66
CA THR A 20 -14.75 6.55 -24.35
C THR A 20 -15.92 5.56 -24.32
N PRO A 21 -15.93 4.60 -23.38
CA PRO A 21 -17.10 3.75 -23.16
C PRO A 21 -18.37 4.58 -22.92
N GLU A 22 -18.27 5.69 -22.18
CA GLU A 22 -19.41 6.59 -21.89
C GLU A 22 -19.93 7.37 -23.10
N SER A 23 -19.16 7.44 -24.19
CA SER A 23 -19.56 8.08 -25.46
C SER A 23 -20.02 7.09 -26.52
N GLY A 24 -20.32 5.85 -26.12
CA GLY A 24 -20.80 4.78 -27.00
C GLY A 24 -19.71 3.87 -27.55
N GLY A 25 -18.49 3.95 -27.01
CA GLY A 25 -17.39 3.05 -27.32
C GLY A 25 -17.51 1.67 -26.66
N GLU A 26 -16.58 0.77 -26.99
CA GLU A 26 -16.49 -0.56 -26.37
C GLU A 26 -16.16 -0.45 -24.86
N PRO A 27 -16.74 -1.32 -24.00
CA PRO A 27 -16.39 -1.36 -22.58
C PRO A 27 -14.90 -1.55 -22.37
N ASN A 28 -14.32 -0.79 -21.42
CA ASN A 28 -12.88 -0.83 -21.08
C ASN A 28 -11.91 -0.47 -22.22
N VAL A 29 -12.39 0.20 -23.28
CA VAL A 29 -11.56 0.65 -24.40
C VAL A 29 -11.67 2.17 -24.56
N TRP A 30 -10.50 2.83 -24.61
CA TRP A 30 -10.37 4.24 -24.95
C TRP A 30 -9.63 4.37 -26.27
N ARG A 31 -10.28 4.92 -27.29
CA ARG A 31 -9.66 5.12 -28.61
C ARG A 31 -9.29 6.59 -28.77
N VAL A 32 -7.99 6.86 -28.86
CA VAL A 32 -7.46 8.21 -29.14
C VAL A 32 -7.18 8.32 -30.62
N THR A 33 -7.85 9.26 -31.30
CA THR A 33 -7.61 9.49 -32.73
C THR A 33 -6.30 10.25 -32.92
N PRO A 34 -5.39 9.79 -33.81
CA PRO A 34 -4.17 10.53 -34.13
C PRO A 34 -4.49 11.95 -34.62
N GLY A 35 -3.85 12.95 -34.04
CA GLY A 35 -4.07 14.35 -34.38
C GLY A 35 -3.08 15.28 -33.71
N ALA A 36 -3.01 16.53 -34.18
CA ALA A 36 -2.20 17.56 -33.54
C ALA A 36 -2.87 18.03 -32.25
N LEU A 37 -2.06 18.22 -31.20
CA LEU A 37 -2.52 18.86 -29.96
C LEU A 37 -2.27 20.37 -30.05
N LEU A 38 -3.23 21.15 -29.57
CA LEU A 38 -3.15 22.60 -29.53
C LEU A 38 -2.56 23.05 -28.20
N GLY A 39 -1.52 23.90 -28.25
CA GLY A 39 -1.02 24.58 -27.05
C GLY A 39 -2.13 25.43 -26.44
N ARG A 40 -2.31 25.34 -25.12
CA ARG A 40 -3.27 26.14 -24.36
C ARG A 40 -2.69 26.55 -23.02
N ASP A 41 -3.08 27.73 -22.57
CA ASP A 41 -2.89 28.15 -21.19
C ASP A 41 -3.96 27.46 -20.34
N LEU A 42 -3.52 26.69 -19.34
CA LEU A 42 -4.38 25.97 -18.41
C LEU A 42 -4.02 26.40 -16.98
N THR A 43 -5.04 26.80 -16.22
CA THR A 43 -4.91 26.96 -14.78
C THR A 43 -4.89 25.59 -14.14
N ILE A 44 -3.83 25.28 -13.38
CA ILE A 44 -3.74 24.03 -12.64
C ILE A 44 -4.53 24.18 -11.34
N GLU A 45 -5.50 23.31 -11.14
CA GLU A 45 -6.30 23.24 -9.92
C GLU A 45 -5.41 22.89 -8.70
N PRO A 46 -5.81 23.30 -7.47
CA PRO A 46 -5.17 22.79 -6.26
C PRO A 46 -5.37 21.27 -6.17
N ASP A 47 -4.45 20.60 -5.49
CA ASP A 47 -4.52 19.16 -5.25
C ASP A 47 -5.58 18.88 -4.17
N LEU A 48 -6.75 18.41 -4.60
CA LEU A 48 -7.90 18.22 -3.71
C LEU A 48 -7.70 17.04 -2.75
N SER A 49 -6.93 16.03 -3.15
CA SER A 49 -6.58 14.89 -2.29
C SER A 49 -5.62 15.34 -1.17
N ASN A 50 -4.70 16.26 -1.46
CA ASN A 50 -3.83 16.88 -0.44
C ASN A 50 -4.52 17.94 0.42
N ALA A 51 -5.72 18.42 0.05
CA ALA A 51 -6.54 19.27 0.92
C ALA A 51 -7.13 18.50 2.11
N GLN A 52 -7.21 17.16 1.99
CA GLN A 52 -7.79 16.26 2.96
C GLN A 52 -7.35 16.45 4.43
N PRO A 53 -6.05 16.50 4.79
CA PRO A 53 -5.63 16.68 6.18
C PRO A 53 -6.13 17.99 6.80
N PHE A 54 -6.31 19.05 6.00
CA PHE A 54 -6.79 20.35 6.47
C PHE A 54 -8.30 20.31 6.75
N LEU A 55 -9.07 19.69 5.84
CA LEU A 55 -10.50 19.48 6.04
C LEU A 55 -10.76 18.54 7.25
N ALA A 56 -9.96 17.47 7.39
CA ALA A 56 -10.05 16.55 8.51
C ALA A 56 -9.73 17.23 9.85
N ALA A 57 -8.77 18.15 9.88
CA ALA A 57 -8.48 18.93 11.09
C ALA A 57 -9.68 19.79 11.52
N ALA A 58 -10.36 20.44 10.57
CA ALA A 58 -11.58 21.20 10.87
C ALA A 58 -12.72 20.28 11.35
N LEU A 59 -12.92 19.14 10.69
CA LEU A 59 -13.91 18.12 11.06
C LEU A 59 -13.75 17.68 12.52
N VAL A 60 -12.52 17.29 12.89
CA VAL A 60 -12.18 16.76 14.22
C VAL A 60 -12.28 17.83 15.31
N THR A 61 -11.88 19.07 15.02
CA THR A 61 -11.79 20.14 16.03
C THR A 61 -13.06 20.97 16.18
N GLY A 62 -14.06 20.77 15.31
CA GLY A 62 -15.19 21.69 15.19
C GLY A 62 -14.80 23.07 14.64
N GLY A 63 -13.61 23.17 14.05
CA GLY A 63 -13.06 24.40 13.50
C GLY A 63 -13.57 24.69 12.08
N ARG A 64 -13.03 25.76 11.49
CA ARG A 64 -13.31 26.19 10.13
C ARG A 64 -12.02 26.35 9.34
N VAL A 65 -12.00 25.86 8.10
CA VAL A 65 -10.90 26.01 7.15
C VAL A 65 -11.46 26.45 5.80
N THR A 66 -10.75 27.35 5.13
CA THR A 66 -11.02 27.69 3.72
C THR A 66 -9.88 27.18 2.86
N ILE A 67 -10.21 26.34 1.87
CA ILE A 67 -9.27 25.92 0.82
C ILE A 67 -9.45 26.86 -0.37
N PRO A 68 -8.47 27.74 -0.65
CA PRO A 68 -8.57 28.69 -1.75
C PRO A 68 -8.62 27.97 -3.10
N ASP A 69 -9.22 28.64 -4.09
CA ASP A 69 -9.27 28.18 -5.48
C ASP A 69 -9.86 26.78 -5.70
N TRP A 70 -10.73 26.32 -4.77
CA TRP A 70 -11.47 25.08 -5.00
C TRP A 70 -12.37 25.22 -6.24
N PRO A 71 -12.22 24.34 -7.23
CA PRO A 71 -12.92 24.48 -8.50
C PRO A 71 -14.42 24.23 -8.34
N ALA A 72 -15.25 25.07 -8.98
CA ALA A 72 -16.71 24.86 -9.00
C ALA A 72 -17.12 23.57 -9.74
N ARG A 73 -16.28 23.11 -10.67
CA ARG A 73 -16.42 21.84 -11.40
C ARG A 73 -15.03 21.25 -11.58
N THR A 74 -14.86 19.99 -11.22
CA THR A 74 -13.59 19.26 -11.32
C THR A 74 -13.86 17.79 -11.57
N THR A 75 -12.87 17.09 -12.11
CA THR A 75 -12.83 15.63 -12.20
C THR A 75 -11.83 15.00 -11.23
N GLN A 76 -11.20 15.80 -10.37
CA GLN A 76 -10.30 15.30 -9.35
C GLN A 76 -11.06 14.41 -8.33
N PRO A 77 -10.54 13.21 -8.01
CA PRO A 77 -11.11 12.32 -7.01
C PRO A 77 -11.35 12.98 -5.64
N GLY A 78 -10.42 13.85 -5.23
CA GLY A 78 -10.46 14.57 -3.95
C GLY A 78 -11.70 15.43 -3.74
N ASP A 79 -12.45 15.75 -4.80
CA ASP A 79 -13.72 16.47 -4.67
C ASP A 79 -14.78 15.69 -3.86
N ARG A 80 -14.69 14.35 -3.84
CA ARG A 80 -15.56 13.48 -3.02
C ARG A 80 -15.45 13.75 -1.52
N LEU A 81 -14.38 14.38 -1.06
CA LEU A 81 -14.24 14.76 0.35
C LEU A 81 -15.34 15.69 0.84
N ARG A 82 -15.94 16.52 -0.04
CA ARG A 82 -17.06 17.39 0.32
C ARG A 82 -18.25 16.58 0.83
N GLU A 83 -18.64 15.56 0.07
CA GLU A 83 -19.76 14.69 0.43
C GLU A 83 -19.41 13.85 1.67
N ILE A 84 -18.28 13.16 1.63
CA ILE A 84 -17.85 12.23 2.68
C ILE A 84 -17.72 12.94 4.04
N PHE A 85 -17.01 14.06 4.10
CA PHE A 85 -16.81 14.76 5.37
C PHE A 85 -18.05 15.53 5.83
N THR A 86 -18.99 15.85 4.93
CA THR A 86 -20.31 16.33 5.34
C THR A 86 -21.14 15.23 5.99
N GLU A 87 -21.16 14.01 5.43
CA GLU A 87 -21.83 12.87 6.05
C GLU A 87 -21.22 12.51 7.41
N MET A 88 -19.90 12.65 7.56
CA MET A 88 -19.19 12.44 8.84
C MET A 88 -19.45 13.53 9.89
N GLY A 89 -20.22 14.59 9.58
CA GLY A 89 -20.61 15.62 10.55
C GLY A 89 -20.01 17.00 10.30
N GLY A 90 -19.49 17.28 9.10
CA GLY A 90 -19.10 18.63 8.67
C GLY A 90 -20.15 19.32 7.81
N SER A 91 -19.85 20.56 7.40
CA SER A 91 -20.59 21.29 6.37
C SER A 91 -19.62 21.99 5.43
N CYS A 92 -19.97 22.05 4.16
CA CYS A 92 -19.16 22.71 3.13
C CYS A 92 -19.97 23.74 2.35
N GLU A 93 -19.36 24.89 2.06
CA GLU A 93 -19.92 25.94 1.22
C GLU A 93 -18.84 26.41 0.23
N LEU A 94 -19.18 26.49 -1.05
CA LEU A 94 -18.30 27.07 -2.05
C LEU A 94 -18.56 28.58 -2.11
N THR A 95 -17.54 29.37 -1.71
CA THR A 95 -17.59 30.83 -1.62
C THR A 95 -16.72 31.47 -2.71
N GLU A 96 -16.73 32.81 -2.79
CA GLU A 96 -15.79 33.55 -3.64
C GLU A 96 -14.31 33.37 -3.23
N TYR A 97 -14.04 32.93 -2.00
CA TYR A 97 -12.70 32.71 -1.46
C TYR A 97 -12.24 31.24 -1.55
N GLY A 98 -13.07 30.34 -2.09
CA GLY A 98 -12.82 28.91 -2.18
C GLY A 98 -13.80 28.06 -1.36
N LEU A 99 -13.42 26.82 -1.06
CA LEU A 99 -14.26 25.90 -0.28
C LEU A 99 -14.10 26.20 1.21
N GLU A 100 -15.14 26.75 1.83
CA GLU A 100 -15.22 26.84 3.29
C GLU A 100 -15.78 25.52 3.84
N PHE A 101 -15.06 24.92 4.78
CA PHE A 101 -15.47 23.70 5.47
C PHE A 101 -15.46 23.94 6.97
N THR A 102 -16.58 23.61 7.63
CA THR A 102 -16.75 23.73 9.08
C THR A 102 -17.07 22.36 9.67
N GLY A 103 -16.32 21.93 10.68
CA GLY A 103 -16.64 20.72 11.45
C GLY A 103 -17.68 21.00 12.54
N SER A 104 -18.48 19.99 12.89
CA SER A 104 -19.35 20.09 14.07
C SER A 104 -18.64 19.76 15.39
N GLY A 105 -17.47 19.10 15.33
CA GLY A 105 -16.75 18.58 16.49
C GLY A 105 -17.22 17.21 16.98
N SER A 106 -18.30 16.67 16.38
CA SER A 106 -18.73 15.28 16.53
C SER A 106 -18.58 14.55 15.20
N ILE A 107 -18.01 13.34 15.23
CA ILE A 107 -17.72 12.58 14.01
C ILE A 107 -18.64 11.36 13.96
N HIS A 108 -19.43 11.28 12.90
CA HIS A 108 -20.35 10.17 12.66
C HIS A 108 -19.69 9.08 11.81
N GLY A 109 -20.00 7.83 12.14
CA GLY A 109 -19.68 6.69 11.29
C GLY A 109 -20.49 6.70 9.99
N ILE A 110 -19.84 6.28 8.90
CA ILE A 110 -20.45 6.18 7.57
C ILE A 110 -20.15 4.80 6.97
N ASP A 111 -20.98 4.35 6.04
CA ASP A 111 -20.67 3.23 5.15
C ASP A 111 -20.33 3.80 3.77
N VAL A 112 -19.07 3.65 3.35
CA VAL A 112 -18.56 4.32 2.15
C VAL A 112 -17.78 3.35 1.26
N ASP A 113 -18.14 3.33 -0.02
CA ASP A 113 -17.35 2.66 -1.07
C ASP A 113 -16.30 3.63 -1.61
N LEU A 114 -15.03 3.29 -1.42
CA LEU A 114 -13.87 4.07 -1.88
C LEU A 114 -13.20 3.45 -3.10
N SER A 115 -13.85 2.51 -3.81
CA SER A 115 -13.32 1.84 -5.01
C SER A 115 -12.79 2.81 -6.07
N GLU A 116 -13.52 3.90 -6.34
CA GLU A 116 -13.10 4.87 -7.36
C GLU A 116 -12.11 5.94 -6.86
N VAL A 117 -11.99 6.12 -5.54
CA VAL A 117 -11.26 7.24 -4.91
C VAL A 117 -10.34 6.76 -3.79
N GLY A 118 -9.73 5.60 -4.00
CA GLY A 118 -9.03 4.89 -2.94
C GLY A 118 -7.98 5.74 -2.21
N GLU A 119 -7.23 6.58 -2.93
CA GLU A 119 -6.23 7.48 -2.33
C GLU A 119 -6.69 8.31 -1.14
N LEU A 120 -7.99 8.54 -0.97
CA LEU A 120 -8.59 9.27 0.15
C LEU A 120 -8.70 8.44 1.44
N THR A 121 -8.54 7.12 1.40
CA THR A 121 -8.72 6.25 2.57
C THR A 121 -7.89 6.66 3.78
N PRO A 122 -6.58 6.97 3.68
CA PRO A 122 -5.78 7.32 4.84
C PRO A 122 -6.31 8.54 5.60
N GLY A 123 -6.77 9.58 4.90
CA GLY A 123 -7.30 10.76 5.55
C GLY A 123 -8.78 10.67 5.95
N ILE A 124 -9.52 9.64 5.52
CA ILE A 124 -10.86 9.32 6.03
C ILE A 124 -10.75 8.43 7.27
N ALA A 125 -9.86 7.44 7.24
CA ALA A 125 -9.63 6.54 8.36
C ALA A 125 -9.08 7.26 9.60
N ALA A 126 -8.24 8.29 9.42
CA ALA A 126 -7.67 9.05 10.54
C ALA A 126 -8.74 9.73 11.43
N PRO A 127 -9.65 10.59 10.93
CA PRO A 127 -10.72 11.18 11.74
C PRO A 127 -11.70 10.12 12.25
N ALA A 128 -11.91 9.01 11.52
CA ALA A 128 -12.80 7.94 11.96
C ALA A 128 -12.33 7.25 13.28
N MET A 129 -11.03 7.31 13.61
CA MET A 129 -10.55 6.80 14.91
C MET A 129 -11.02 7.63 16.11
N LEU A 130 -11.62 8.79 15.87
CA LEU A 130 -12.09 9.73 16.90
C LEU A 130 -13.63 9.82 16.96
N MET A 131 -14.34 8.86 16.35
CA MET A 131 -15.82 8.84 16.33
C MET A 131 -16.42 8.58 17.71
N ASP A 132 -17.57 9.20 17.96
CA ASP A 132 -18.33 9.08 19.22
C ASP A 132 -18.95 7.67 19.40
N ALA A 133 -19.03 6.87 18.33
CA ALA A 133 -19.51 5.49 18.35
C ALA A 133 -18.88 4.65 17.21
N PRO A 134 -18.80 3.31 17.34
CA PRO A 134 -18.38 2.45 16.23
C PRO A 134 -19.39 2.54 15.08
N GLY A 135 -18.91 2.76 13.85
CA GLY A 135 -19.81 2.86 12.69
C GLY A 135 -19.16 3.17 11.35
N LEU A 136 -17.84 3.05 11.21
CA LEU A 136 -17.19 3.21 9.90
C LEU A 136 -17.10 1.85 9.21
N SER A 137 -17.79 1.70 8.08
CA SER A 137 -17.59 0.62 7.13
C SER A 137 -16.96 1.22 5.87
N ILE A 138 -15.78 0.72 5.49
CA ILE A 138 -15.14 1.11 4.23
C ILE A 138 -15.10 -0.12 3.32
N SER A 139 -15.70 0.01 2.15
CA SER A 139 -15.70 -0.99 1.08
C SER A 139 -14.90 -0.50 -0.13
N GLY A 140 -14.61 -1.39 -1.07
CA GLY A 140 -13.95 -1.02 -2.33
C GLY A 140 -12.45 -0.73 -2.23
N MET A 141 -11.81 -0.96 -1.09
CA MET A 141 -10.35 -0.75 -0.93
C MET A 141 -9.47 -1.76 -1.70
N ARG A 142 -10.02 -2.57 -2.61
CA ARG A 142 -9.24 -3.53 -3.42
C ARG A 142 -8.06 -2.88 -4.13
N ASP A 143 -8.22 -1.62 -4.57
CA ASP A 143 -7.20 -0.88 -5.32
C ASP A 143 -6.20 -0.09 -4.45
N LEU A 144 -6.56 0.21 -3.18
CA LEU A 144 -5.67 0.79 -2.15
C LEU A 144 -4.77 -0.24 -1.50
N ILE A 145 -5.23 -1.48 -1.47
CA ILE A 145 -4.36 -2.64 -1.45
C ILE A 145 -3.70 -2.66 -2.83
N THR A 146 -2.87 -1.65 -3.11
CA THR A 146 -1.96 -1.66 -4.25
C THR A 146 -1.15 -2.93 -4.14
N ASN A 147 -1.57 -3.96 -4.86
CA ASN A 147 -1.09 -4.30 -6.18
C ASN A 147 -1.47 -5.76 -6.42
N ASP A 148 -1.72 -6.10 -7.68
CA ASP A 148 -1.42 -7.34 -8.42
C ASP A 148 -0.35 -8.28 -7.80
N ILE A 149 -0.57 -8.69 -6.56
CA ILE A 149 0.32 -9.46 -5.69
C ILE A 149 -0.61 -10.45 -5.02
N SER A 150 -0.40 -11.74 -5.27
CA SER A 150 -1.15 -12.80 -4.58
C SER A 150 -1.06 -12.62 -3.06
N GLY A 151 -2.10 -13.02 -2.31
CA GLY A 151 -2.06 -13.01 -0.84
C GLY A 151 -0.81 -13.69 -0.27
N ASP A 152 -0.37 -14.78 -0.91
CA ASP A 152 0.89 -15.47 -0.59
C ASP A 152 2.12 -14.59 -0.79
N ALA A 153 2.16 -13.84 -1.90
CA ALA A 153 3.28 -12.95 -2.20
C ALA A 153 3.33 -11.76 -1.23
N ARG A 154 2.17 -11.27 -0.78
CA ARG A 154 2.11 -10.25 0.28
C ARG A 154 2.63 -10.80 1.61
N LEU A 155 2.23 -12.01 2.00
CA LEU A 155 2.65 -12.65 3.23
C LEU A 155 4.19 -12.84 3.31
N ALA A 156 4.81 -13.26 2.21
CA ALA A 156 6.26 -13.39 2.11
C ALA A 156 7.00 -12.05 2.28
N LEU A 157 6.47 -10.99 1.65
CA LEU A 157 7.03 -9.65 1.77
C LEU A 157 6.84 -9.11 3.20
N ASP A 158 5.65 -9.23 3.78
CA ASP A 158 5.35 -8.74 5.13
C ASP A 158 6.23 -9.42 6.19
N LEU A 159 6.51 -10.73 6.05
CA LEU A 159 7.48 -11.42 6.91
C LEU A 159 8.87 -10.77 6.84
N ALA A 160 9.36 -10.44 5.64
CA ALA A 160 10.64 -9.77 5.48
C ALA A 160 10.63 -8.35 6.08
N LEU A 161 9.48 -7.67 6.10
CA LEU A 161 9.32 -6.28 6.54
C LEU A 161 9.17 -6.09 8.05
N THR A 162 9.12 -7.18 8.82
CA THR A 162 9.24 -7.17 10.28
C THR A 162 10.61 -6.68 10.77
N VAL A 163 11.62 -6.62 9.88
CA VAL A 163 12.87 -5.89 10.11
C VAL A 163 12.72 -4.50 9.50
N ARG A 164 12.74 -3.47 10.36
CA ARG A 164 12.52 -2.07 10.00
C ARG A 164 13.60 -1.16 10.60
N HIS A 165 13.64 0.09 10.18
CA HIS A 165 14.49 1.07 10.85
C HIS A 165 13.83 1.52 12.15
N ASP A 166 14.61 1.78 13.19
CA ASP A 166 14.09 2.26 14.48
C ASP A 166 13.75 3.77 14.48
N GLY A 167 14.32 4.53 13.54
CA GLY A 167 14.18 5.99 13.44
C GLY A 167 15.45 6.75 13.85
N ASP A 168 16.25 6.15 14.73
CA ASP A 168 17.49 6.71 15.27
C ASP A 168 18.74 6.23 14.54
N GLY A 169 18.57 5.38 13.51
CA GLY A 169 19.64 4.90 12.65
C GLY A 169 20.06 3.46 12.94
N GLY A 170 19.38 2.78 13.84
CA GLY A 170 19.48 1.35 14.05
C GLY A 170 18.34 0.58 13.38
N ILE A 171 18.23 -0.69 13.78
CA ILE A 171 17.29 -1.67 13.23
C ILE A 171 16.37 -2.11 14.36
N ALA A 172 15.06 -2.01 14.13
CA ALA A 172 14.04 -2.60 14.97
C ALA A 172 13.53 -3.91 14.35
N ASP A 173 13.21 -4.86 15.22
CA ASP A 173 12.73 -6.19 14.87
C ASP A 173 11.38 -6.42 15.54
N ASP A 174 10.30 -6.52 14.76
CA ASP A 174 8.94 -6.79 15.27
C ASP A 174 8.80 -8.20 15.87
N LEU A 175 9.73 -9.11 15.57
CA LEU A 175 9.76 -10.50 16.04
C LEU A 175 10.91 -10.70 17.04
N SER A 176 11.11 -9.73 17.94
CA SER A 176 12.14 -9.82 18.99
C SER A 176 11.79 -10.82 20.09
N ASP A 177 10.50 -11.04 20.34
CA ASP A 177 9.94 -11.90 21.39
C ASP A 177 8.64 -12.58 20.93
N THR A 178 8.10 -13.46 21.78
CA THR A 178 6.89 -14.24 21.51
C THR A 178 5.63 -13.38 21.44
N VAL A 179 5.59 -12.25 22.15
CA VAL A 179 4.48 -11.30 22.09
C VAL A 179 4.44 -10.65 20.70
N GLY A 180 5.58 -10.18 20.21
CA GLY A 180 5.72 -9.62 18.87
C GLY A 180 5.28 -10.60 17.77
N LEU A 181 5.71 -11.87 17.85
CA LEU A 181 5.24 -12.88 16.91
C LEU A 181 3.73 -13.14 17.02
N THR A 182 3.18 -13.22 18.24
CA THR A 182 1.74 -13.42 18.45
C THR A 182 0.93 -12.28 17.85
N THR A 183 1.33 -11.03 18.10
CA THR A 183 0.70 -9.83 17.53
C THR A 183 0.80 -9.82 16.01
N TRP A 184 1.96 -10.17 15.46
CA TRP A 184 2.16 -10.20 14.02
C TRP A 184 1.28 -11.26 13.34
N VAL A 185 1.23 -12.49 13.86
CA VAL A 185 0.37 -13.56 13.29
C VAL A 185 -1.10 -13.16 13.35
N ARG A 186 -1.56 -12.64 14.50
CA ARG A 186 -2.94 -12.16 14.67
C ARG A 186 -3.31 -10.99 13.75
N ALA A 187 -2.34 -10.23 13.25
CA ALA A 187 -2.62 -9.17 12.27
C ALA A 187 -2.83 -9.70 10.84
N HIS A 188 -2.56 -10.99 10.57
CA HIS A 188 -2.69 -11.63 9.26
C HIS A 188 -3.86 -12.63 9.22
N GLN A 189 -4.97 -12.29 9.90
CA GLN A 189 -6.21 -13.09 9.85
C GLN A 189 -6.65 -13.29 8.39
N GLY A 190 -7.08 -14.51 8.06
CA GLY A 190 -7.49 -14.88 6.70
C GLY A 190 -6.34 -15.26 5.75
N SER A 191 -5.08 -14.96 6.08
CA SER A 191 -3.89 -15.41 5.31
C SER A 191 -3.09 -16.49 6.05
N LEU A 192 -3.13 -16.49 7.38
CA LEU A 192 -2.51 -17.53 8.21
C LEU A 192 -3.58 -18.41 8.89
N PRO A 193 -3.32 -19.72 9.01
CA PRO A 193 -4.23 -20.64 9.70
C PRO A 193 -4.29 -20.32 11.20
N GLU A 194 -5.50 -20.36 11.77
CA GLU A 194 -5.75 -20.21 13.21
C GLU A 194 -5.10 -18.98 13.86
N ALA A 195 -4.96 -17.90 13.07
CA ALA A 195 -4.31 -16.68 13.51
C ALA A 195 -4.94 -16.09 14.77
N ASP A 196 -6.27 -16.18 14.91
CA ASP A 196 -7.06 -15.58 16.00
C ASP A 196 -6.72 -16.19 17.36
N SER A 197 -6.54 -17.51 17.41
CA SER A 197 -6.21 -18.27 18.61
C SER A 197 -4.71 -18.46 18.82
N PHE A 198 -3.88 -18.06 17.85
CA PHE A 198 -2.44 -18.26 17.92
C PHE A 198 -1.82 -17.58 19.16
N VAL A 199 -0.92 -18.30 19.81
CA VAL A 199 -0.03 -17.82 20.87
C VAL A 199 1.35 -18.42 20.60
N ALA A 200 2.35 -17.56 20.41
CA ALA A 200 3.69 -18.02 20.12
C ALA A 200 4.38 -18.60 21.36
N ASP A 201 5.15 -19.67 21.14
CA ASP A 201 6.19 -20.12 22.05
C ASP A 201 7.58 -19.81 21.49
N GLU A 202 8.63 -20.10 22.28
CA GLU A 202 10.02 -19.84 21.88
C GLU A 202 10.45 -20.68 20.66
N ALA A 203 9.87 -21.87 20.48
CA ALA A 203 10.18 -22.73 19.35
C ALA A 203 9.64 -22.15 18.04
N ALA A 204 8.38 -21.69 18.05
CA ALA A 204 7.75 -20.99 16.94
C ALA A 204 8.48 -19.69 16.61
N LEU A 205 8.85 -18.91 17.64
CA LEU A 205 9.62 -17.68 17.46
C LEU A 205 10.96 -17.95 16.75
N THR A 206 11.69 -18.96 17.22
CA THR A 206 12.98 -19.36 16.62
C THR A 206 12.78 -19.78 15.17
N ALA A 207 11.81 -20.66 14.89
CA ALA A 207 11.54 -21.18 13.56
C ALA A 207 11.12 -20.08 12.56
N VAL A 208 10.27 -19.13 12.96
CA VAL A 208 9.88 -17.99 12.11
C VAL A 208 11.06 -17.07 11.85
N ARG A 209 11.92 -16.81 12.85
CA ARG A 209 13.11 -15.95 12.67
C ARG A 209 14.15 -16.59 11.75
N GLU A 210 14.37 -17.89 11.86
CA GLU A 210 15.23 -18.65 10.95
C GLU A 210 14.69 -18.63 9.52
N LEU A 211 13.39 -18.88 9.35
CA LEU A 211 12.73 -18.77 8.05
C LEU A 211 12.87 -17.36 7.46
N ARG A 212 12.64 -16.32 8.25
CA ARG A 212 12.80 -14.92 7.82
C ARG A 212 14.24 -14.63 7.39
N ALA A 213 15.25 -15.15 8.09
CA ALA A 213 16.65 -14.99 7.70
C ALA A 213 16.94 -15.65 6.34
N ALA A 214 16.39 -16.84 6.09
CA ALA A 214 16.45 -17.49 4.78
C ALA A 214 15.75 -16.67 3.69
N VAL A 215 14.52 -16.20 3.94
CA VAL A 215 13.75 -15.36 3.00
C VAL A 215 14.49 -14.07 2.66
N ARG A 216 15.00 -13.34 3.66
CA ARG A 216 15.77 -12.11 3.44
C ARG A 216 17.07 -12.37 2.66
N THR A 217 17.70 -13.53 2.87
CA THR A 217 18.86 -13.95 2.07
C THR A 217 18.50 -14.19 0.60
N LEU A 218 17.36 -14.82 0.34
CA LEU A 218 16.89 -15.06 -1.02
C LEU A 218 16.40 -13.77 -1.69
N PHE A 219 15.83 -12.83 -0.94
CA PHE A 219 15.47 -11.49 -1.42
C PHE A 219 16.72 -10.69 -1.79
N ALA A 220 17.75 -10.68 -0.94
CA ALA A 220 19.06 -10.10 -1.24
C ALA A 220 19.67 -10.68 -2.53
N ARG A 221 19.48 -11.98 -2.78
CA ARG A 221 19.91 -12.63 -4.02
C ARG A 221 19.07 -12.21 -5.23
N ALA A 222 17.76 -12.06 -5.05
CA ALA A 222 16.78 -11.75 -6.09
C ALA A 222 16.90 -10.31 -6.61
N VAL A 223 17.31 -9.36 -5.78
CA VAL A 223 17.47 -7.95 -6.19
C VAL A 223 18.75 -7.66 -6.98
N ARG A 224 19.63 -8.65 -7.17
CA ARG A 224 20.87 -8.48 -7.94
C ARG A 224 20.56 -8.12 -9.41
N PRO A 225 21.35 -7.25 -10.06
CA PRO A 225 22.65 -6.71 -9.60
C PRO A 225 22.57 -5.56 -8.60
N GLY A 226 21.37 -5.11 -8.20
CA GLY A 226 21.20 -4.13 -7.14
C GLY A 226 21.78 -4.59 -5.80
N GLU A 227 22.07 -3.61 -4.93
CA GLU A 227 22.55 -3.89 -3.58
C GLU A 227 21.41 -4.47 -2.71
N PRO A 228 21.71 -5.39 -1.79
CA PRO A 228 20.73 -5.85 -0.82
C PRO A 228 20.37 -4.74 0.18
N SER A 229 19.33 -4.97 0.98
CA SER A 229 19.00 -4.05 2.07
C SER A 229 20.18 -3.92 3.04
N ALA A 230 20.43 -2.70 3.53
CA ALA A 230 21.54 -2.41 4.45
C ALA A 230 21.50 -3.24 5.75
N ALA A 231 20.31 -3.69 6.19
CA ALA A 231 20.18 -4.58 7.35
C ALA A 231 20.75 -5.99 7.12
N ASP A 232 20.95 -6.38 5.87
CA ASP A 232 21.32 -7.75 5.51
C ASP A 232 22.82 -7.91 5.24
N ALA A 233 23.54 -6.82 4.97
CA ALA A 233 24.91 -6.85 4.45
C ALA A 233 25.90 -7.71 5.27
N ALA A 234 25.68 -7.86 6.58
CA ALA A 234 26.52 -8.66 7.49
C ALA A 234 25.85 -9.96 8.00
N ARG A 235 24.63 -10.28 7.55
CA ARG A 235 23.75 -11.30 8.18
C ARG A 235 23.25 -12.36 7.19
N LEU A 236 23.73 -12.36 5.96
CA LEU A 236 23.27 -13.29 4.92
C LEU A 236 23.79 -14.72 5.15
N LEU A 237 22.88 -15.67 5.02
CA LEU A 237 23.23 -17.09 5.01
C LEU A 237 23.91 -17.47 3.68
N PRO A 238 24.72 -18.55 3.65
CA PRO A 238 25.09 -19.18 2.39
C PRO A 238 23.84 -19.57 1.58
N LEU A 239 23.85 -19.35 0.26
CA LEU A 239 22.68 -19.57 -0.59
C LEU A 239 22.10 -20.99 -0.46
N ALA A 240 22.98 -22.00 -0.44
CA ALA A 240 22.57 -23.40 -0.29
C ALA A 240 21.83 -23.64 1.03
N GLU A 241 22.25 -22.97 2.10
CA GLU A 241 21.63 -23.08 3.42
C GLU A 241 20.27 -22.39 3.46
N ALA A 242 20.16 -21.18 2.89
CA ALA A 242 18.87 -20.48 2.79
C ALA A 242 17.83 -21.28 1.98
N LEU A 243 18.24 -21.89 0.86
CA LEU A 243 17.37 -22.78 0.06
C LEU A 243 16.96 -24.02 0.86
N ARG A 244 17.90 -24.64 1.58
CA ARG A 244 17.62 -25.82 2.41
C ARG A 244 16.61 -25.51 3.51
N LEU A 245 16.80 -24.42 4.24
CA LEU A 245 15.89 -23.98 5.31
C LEU A 245 14.49 -23.67 4.77
N LEU A 246 14.39 -22.91 3.68
CA LEU A 246 13.10 -22.57 3.06
C LEU A 246 12.36 -23.84 2.60
N ASN A 247 13.03 -24.71 1.86
CA ASN A 247 12.40 -25.92 1.32
C ASN A 247 12.03 -26.92 2.43
N ALA A 248 12.86 -27.08 3.46
CA ALA A 248 12.55 -27.93 4.60
C ALA A 248 11.34 -27.42 5.38
N ALA A 249 11.24 -26.10 5.60
CA ALA A 249 10.10 -25.48 6.25
C ALA A 249 8.81 -25.66 5.43
N ALA A 250 8.86 -25.42 4.11
CA ALA A 250 7.71 -25.60 3.23
C ALA A 250 7.21 -27.06 3.19
N ALA A 251 8.10 -28.03 3.35
CA ALA A 251 7.78 -29.46 3.33
C ALA A 251 7.13 -29.99 4.63
N ARG A 252 7.12 -29.22 5.74
CA ARG A 252 6.56 -29.67 7.02
C ARG A 252 5.05 -29.90 6.97
N THR A 253 4.34 -29.14 6.12
CA THR A 253 2.90 -29.31 5.90
C THR A 253 2.64 -29.55 4.42
N PRO A 254 2.49 -30.82 3.97
CA PRO A 254 2.10 -31.10 2.60
C PRO A 254 0.75 -30.45 2.29
N THR A 255 0.69 -29.71 1.19
CA THR A 255 -0.53 -29.06 0.70
C THR A 255 -0.89 -29.57 -0.69
N VAL A 256 -2.18 -29.46 -1.03
CA VAL A 256 -2.69 -29.68 -2.37
C VAL A 256 -3.23 -28.36 -2.93
N PRO A 257 -3.03 -28.07 -4.23
CA PRO A 257 -3.65 -26.92 -4.85
C PRO A 257 -5.15 -27.16 -4.99
N VAL A 258 -5.93 -26.16 -4.61
CA VAL A 258 -7.38 -26.11 -4.69
C VAL A 258 -7.74 -24.87 -5.50
N LEU A 259 -8.51 -25.07 -6.57
CA LEU A 259 -9.07 -23.96 -7.34
C LEU A 259 -10.31 -23.43 -6.62
N ASP A 260 -10.25 -22.17 -6.21
CA ASP A 260 -11.40 -21.44 -5.67
C ASP A 260 -11.84 -20.41 -6.72
N TRP A 261 -13.12 -20.44 -7.08
CA TRP A 261 -13.67 -19.61 -8.14
C TRP A 261 -15.08 -19.17 -7.74
N ALA A 262 -15.19 -17.98 -7.18
CA ALA A 262 -16.47 -17.34 -6.90
C ALA A 262 -17.06 -16.73 -8.18
N ASP A 263 -18.40 -16.66 -8.26
CA ASP A 263 -19.15 -16.25 -9.45
C ASP A 263 -18.81 -14.82 -9.95
N ASP A 264 -18.30 -13.96 -9.07
CA ASP A 264 -17.94 -12.55 -9.32
C ASP A 264 -16.44 -12.27 -9.13
N ALA A 265 -15.59 -13.30 -9.13
CA ALA A 265 -14.15 -13.17 -8.90
C ALA A 265 -13.30 -13.91 -9.95
N GLU A 266 -12.04 -13.47 -10.09
CA GLU A 266 -11.02 -14.23 -10.82
C GLU A 266 -10.71 -15.54 -10.07
N PRO A 267 -10.42 -16.64 -10.81
CA PRO A 267 -10.03 -17.90 -10.19
C PRO A 267 -8.72 -17.76 -9.42
N VAL A 268 -8.70 -18.26 -8.18
CA VAL A 268 -7.51 -18.26 -7.33
C VAL A 268 -7.12 -19.68 -6.95
N VAL A 269 -5.81 -19.96 -6.96
CA VAL A 269 -5.28 -21.22 -6.43
C VAL A 269 -4.98 -21.02 -4.96
N ARG A 270 -5.59 -21.82 -4.10
CA ARG A 270 -5.31 -21.91 -2.66
C ARG A 270 -4.59 -23.23 -2.36
N HIS A 271 -3.66 -23.21 -1.42
CA HIS A 271 -3.00 -24.42 -0.96
C HIS A 271 -3.66 -24.91 0.32
N GLN A 272 -4.31 -26.09 0.27
CA GLN A 272 -4.97 -26.69 1.42
C GLN A 272 -4.09 -27.80 2.01
N GLY A 273 -3.92 -27.81 3.34
CA GLY A 273 -3.18 -28.87 4.05
C GLY A 273 -3.83 -30.25 3.87
N VAL A 274 -2.99 -31.27 3.59
CA VAL A 274 -3.46 -32.65 3.32
C VAL A 274 -3.91 -33.36 4.61
N ARG A 275 -3.30 -33.05 5.76
CA ARG A 275 -3.63 -33.60 7.10
C ARG A 275 -3.24 -32.62 8.21
N GLY A 276 -4.06 -32.57 9.26
CA GLY A 276 -3.78 -31.78 10.47
C GLY A 276 -3.98 -30.27 10.30
N GLU A 277 -3.80 -29.54 11.39
CA GLU A 277 -3.78 -28.08 11.41
C GLU A 277 -2.53 -27.58 10.66
N ALA A 278 -2.69 -26.57 9.81
CA ALA A 278 -1.59 -26.07 9.00
C ALA A 278 -0.59 -25.30 9.88
N GLU A 279 0.68 -25.68 9.82
CA GLU A 279 1.72 -25.03 10.62
C GLU A 279 2.11 -23.69 9.99
N ILE A 280 2.02 -22.60 10.75
CA ILE A 280 2.29 -21.23 10.26
C ILE A 280 3.64 -21.13 9.56
N VAL A 281 4.69 -21.75 10.10
CA VAL A 281 6.03 -21.69 9.48
C VAL A 281 6.06 -22.38 8.11
N ALA A 282 5.23 -23.40 7.87
CA ALA A 282 5.14 -24.06 6.57
C ALA A 282 4.39 -23.19 5.56
N VAL A 283 3.27 -22.58 5.99
CA VAL A 283 2.48 -21.65 5.17
C VAL A 283 3.33 -20.43 4.74
N LEU A 284 4.05 -19.82 5.68
CA LEU A 284 4.98 -18.72 5.40
C LEU A 284 6.07 -19.13 4.39
N ALA A 285 6.62 -20.34 4.53
CA ALA A 285 7.65 -20.85 3.63
C ALA A 285 7.10 -21.11 2.22
N GLN A 286 5.91 -21.70 2.10
CA GLN A 286 5.25 -21.94 0.82
C GLN A 286 4.92 -20.62 0.11
N ALA A 287 4.41 -19.64 0.86
CA ALA A 287 4.18 -18.29 0.37
C ALA A 287 5.47 -17.64 -0.17
N ALA A 288 6.59 -17.78 0.55
CA ALA A 288 7.89 -17.29 0.08
C ALA A 288 8.43 -18.04 -1.15
N VAL A 289 8.19 -19.35 -1.27
CA VAL A 289 8.50 -20.12 -2.49
C VAL A 289 7.68 -19.58 -3.67
N GLY A 290 6.37 -19.40 -3.49
CA GLY A 290 5.48 -18.83 -4.50
C GLY A 290 5.92 -17.43 -4.95
N PHE A 291 6.27 -16.55 -3.99
CA PHE A 291 6.82 -15.22 -4.28
C PHE A 291 8.10 -15.30 -5.12
N LEU A 292 9.07 -16.12 -4.71
CA LEU A 292 10.39 -16.21 -5.35
C LEU A 292 10.33 -16.90 -6.72
N ALA A 293 9.34 -17.75 -6.96
CA ALA A 293 9.10 -18.37 -8.26
C ALA A 293 8.16 -17.55 -9.17
N GLY A 294 7.43 -16.59 -8.59
CA GLY A 294 6.40 -15.80 -9.27
C GLY A 294 6.89 -14.52 -9.94
N ALA A 295 5.96 -13.81 -10.59
CA ALA A 295 6.22 -12.57 -11.31
C ALA A 295 6.62 -11.40 -10.38
N ASP A 296 6.13 -11.38 -9.14
CA ASP A 296 6.45 -10.33 -8.17
C ASP A 296 7.94 -10.25 -7.82
N ARG A 297 8.68 -11.35 -7.95
CA ARG A 297 10.14 -11.35 -7.82
C ARG A 297 10.78 -10.29 -8.70
N GLU A 298 10.29 -10.08 -9.92
CA GLU A 298 10.89 -9.13 -10.88
C GLU A 298 10.67 -7.67 -10.48
N ARG A 299 9.65 -7.42 -9.67
CA ARG A 299 9.31 -6.11 -9.11
C ARG A 299 10.02 -5.84 -7.79
N LEU A 300 10.57 -6.85 -7.12
CA LEU A 300 11.23 -6.71 -5.82
C LEU A 300 12.47 -5.81 -5.91
N ARG A 301 12.56 -4.81 -5.03
CA ARG A 301 13.71 -3.90 -4.88
C ARG A 301 14.05 -3.71 -3.41
N ALA A 302 15.32 -3.39 -3.13
CA ALA A 302 15.73 -2.87 -1.83
C ALA A 302 15.62 -1.33 -1.85
N CYS A 303 15.16 -0.73 -0.75
CA CYS A 303 15.12 0.72 -0.62
C CYS A 303 16.46 1.25 -0.13
N HIS A 304 17.09 2.13 -0.91
CA HIS A 304 18.39 2.73 -0.59
C HIS A 304 18.29 4.14 -0.02
N ALA A 305 17.10 4.56 0.42
CA ALA A 305 16.96 5.86 1.07
C ALA A 305 17.76 5.85 2.39
N PRO A 306 18.33 6.99 2.82
CA PRO A 306 19.07 7.06 4.08
C PRO A 306 18.30 6.43 5.24
N ARG A 307 18.99 5.52 5.95
CA ARG A 307 18.51 4.71 7.07
C ARG A 307 17.41 3.70 6.74
N CYS A 308 17.00 3.53 5.49
CA CYS A 308 15.99 2.53 5.13
C CYS A 308 16.61 1.13 4.99
N VAL A 309 15.87 0.12 5.45
CA VAL A 309 16.27 -1.30 5.42
C VAL A 309 15.17 -2.20 4.85
N ARG A 310 14.18 -1.59 4.19
CA ARG A 310 13.00 -2.29 3.67
C ARG A 310 13.25 -2.79 2.25
N TYR A 311 12.69 -3.95 1.96
CA TYR A 311 12.37 -4.34 0.60
C TYR A 311 11.03 -3.71 0.19
N PHE A 312 10.75 -3.61 -1.11
CA PHE A 312 9.45 -3.19 -1.62
C PHE A 312 9.24 -3.76 -3.02
N LEU A 313 7.98 -3.82 -3.44
CA LEU A 313 7.62 -4.14 -4.81
C LEU A 313 7.43 -2.85 -5.59
N LYS A 314 8.09 -2.79 -6.74
CA LYS A 314 8.00 -1.65 -7.64
C LYS A 314 6.62 -1.65 -8.33
N GLU A 315 5.91 -0.54 -8.18
CA GLU A 315 4.56 -0.32 -8.73
C GLU A 315 4.64 0.32 -10.11
N HIS A 316 5.62 1.23 -10.31
CA HIS A 316 5.82 1.91 -11.57
C HIS A 316 7.31 2.09 -11.91
N PRO A 317 7.69 2.19 -13.21
CA PRO A 317 9.09 2.23 -13.65
C PRO A 317 9.95 3.33 -13.02
N ARG A 318 9.35 4.43 -12.57
CA ARG A 318 10.05 5.56 -11.92
C ARG A 318 10.17 5.46 -10.40
N GLN A 319 9.63 4.42 -9.76
CA GLN A 319 9.69 4.28 -8.31
C GLN A 319 11.09 3.82 -7.89
N GLU A 320 11.82 4.71 -7.21
CA GLU A 320 13.15 4.45 -6.65
C GLU A 320 13.11 4.11 -5.15
N TRP A 321 12.03 4.50 -4.46
CA TRP A 321 11.93 4.43 -3.00
C TRP A 321 10.67 3.68 -2.58
N CYS A 322 10.75 2.98 -1.44
CA CYS A 322 9.60 2.21 -0.94
C CYS A 322 8.40 3.08 -0.53
N ARG A 323 8.62 4.35 -0.19
CA ARG A 323 7.58 5.33 0.18
C ARG A 323 8.00 6.75 -0.18
N PRO A 324 7.08 7.70 -0.38
CA PRO A 324 7.39 9.11 -0.62
C PRO A 324 8.29 9.74 0.47
N SER A 325 8.08 9.38 1.74
CA SER A 325 8.91 9.84 2.86
C SER A 325 10.38 9.42 2.74
N CYS A 326 10.66 8.27 2.13
CA CYS A 326 12.03 7.81 1.85
C CYS A 326 12.68 8.69 0.76
N GLY A 327 11.92 9.08 -0.27
CA GLY A 327 12.37 10.04 -1.27
C GLY A 327 12.67 11.42 -0.68
N ASN A 328 11.85 11.90 0.27
CA ASN A 328 12.12 13.12 1.02
C ASN A 328 13.44 13.04 1.79
N ARG A 329 13.67 11.96 2.55
CA ARG A 329 14.93 11.75 3.27
C ARG A 329 16.14 11.74 2.34
N ALA A 330 16.04 11.08 1.18
CA ALA A 330 17.11 11.06 0.19
C ALA A 330 17.42 12.45 -0.36
N ARG A 331 16.40 13.28 -0.63
CA ARG A 331 16.60 14.69 -1.05
C ARG A 331 17.30 15.52 0.02
N VAL A 332 16.85 15.41 1.27
CA VAL A 332 17.42 16.15 2.41
C VAL A 332 18.89 15.76 2.64
N ALA A 333 19.21 14.46 2.63
CA ALA A 333 20.59 13.99 2.78
C ALA A 333 21.52 14.55 1.70
N ARG A 334 21.11 14.51 0.42
CA ARG A 334 21.89 15.10 -0.68
C ARG A 334 22.11 16.61 -0.52
N HIS A 335 21.14 17.34 0.01
CA HIS A 335 21.29 18.76 0.31
C HIS A 335 22.37 19.00 1.39
N HIS A 336 22.31 18.25 2.50
CA HIS A 336 23.32 18.36 3.56
C HIS A 336 24.73 17.99 3.09
N GLU A 337 24.88 16.96 2.25
CA GLU A 337 26.18 16.58 1.69
C GLU A 337 26.78 17.68 0.81
N ARG A 338 25.97 18.34 -0.03
CA ARG A 338 26.41 19.48 -0.84
C ARG A 338 26.88 20.65 0.01
N HIS A 339 26.15 20.97 1.08
CA HIS A 339 26.55 22.04 2.00
C HIS A 339 27.82 21.69 2.78
N LYS A 340 28.01 20.42 3.16
CA LYS A 340 29.22 19.95 3.84
C LYS A 340 30.45 19.94 2.95
N GLN A 341 30.28 19.75 1.63
CA GLN A 341 31.36 19.81 0.64
C GLN A 341 31.74 21.24 0.22
N ALA A 342 30.87 22.22 0.51
CA ALA A 342 31.08 23.64 0.19
C ALA A 342 31.65 24.47 1.37
N SER A 343 31.87 23.84 2.53
CA SER A 343 32.61 24.38 3.69
C SER A 343 33.97 23.69 3.80
#